data_AF-A0A1G7FUJ2-F1
#
_entry.id   AF-A0A1G7FUJ2-F1
#
_cell.length_a   1.000
_cell.length_b   1.000
_cell.length_c   1.000
_cell.angle_alpha   90.00
_cell.angle_beta   90.00
_cell.angle_gamma   90.00
#
_symmetry.space_group_name_H-M   'P 1'
#
loop_
_entity.id
_entity.type
_entity.pdbx_description
1 polymer ?
#
loop_
_entity_poly.entity_id
_entity_poly.type
_entity_poly.pdbx_seq_one_letter_code
_entity_poly.pdbx_strand_id
1 'polypeptide(L)' 'MTIKEIKKHLGLQNKDIAEMFGYKTPYAFNKSSARGRIEKGLELFYQKILDIIKKEEQDGNN' A
#
# COMPACT_ATOMS: atom_id res chain seq x y z
N MET A 1 2.57 8.92 2.92
CA MET A 1 3.64 8.23 2.15
C MET A 1 3.15 7.95 0.73
N THR A 2 4.06 7.95 -0.23
CA THR A 2 3.81 7.52 -1.62
C THR A 2 3.91 5.99 -1.75
N ILE A 3 3.33 5.44 -2.81
CA ILE A 3 3.40 3.99 -3.09
C ILE A 3 4.84 3.49 -3.23
N LYS A 4 5.77 4.33 -3.72
CA LYS A 4 7.20 3.97 -3.83
C LYS A 4 7.83 3.78 -2.45
N GLU A 5 7.53 4.69 -1.52
CA GLU A 5 8.04 4.62 -0.14
C GLU A 5 7.44 3.42 0.59
N ILE A 6 6.13 3.18 0.42
CA ILE A 6 5.44 2.03 1.02
C ILE A 6 6.05 0.72 0.52
N LYS A 7 6.26 0.59 -0.80
CA LYS A 7 6.92 -0.57 -1.39
C LYS A 7 8.29 -0.82 -0.78
N LYS A 8 9.12 0.22 -0.68
CA LYS A 8 10.46 0.12 -0.08
C LYS A 8 10.40 -0.29 1.39
N HIS A 9 9.51 0.32 2.16
CA HIS A 9 9.40 0.06 3.60
C HIS A 9 8.93 -1.35 3.91
N LEU A 10 7.96 -1.86 3.13
CA LEU A 10 7.37 -3.19 3.32
C LEU A 10 8.09 -4.28 2.51
N GLY A 11 9.11 -3.95 1.73
CA GLY A 11 9.76 -4.89 0.82
C GLY A 11 8.88 -5.39 -0.33
N LEU A 12 7.82 -4.66 -0.67
CA LEU A 12 6.87 -5.04 -1.73
C LEU A 12 7.38 -4.67 -3.12
N GLN A 13 7.08 -5.53 -4.08
CA GLN A 13 7.30 -5.36 -5.49
C GLN A 13 5.97 -5.36 -6.25
N ASN A 14 6.01 -4.98 -7.53
CA ASN A 14 4.82 -5.00 -8.37
C ASN A 14 4.22 -6.41 -8.54
N LYS A 15 5.04 -7.46 -8.38
CA LYS A 15 4.55 -8.85 -8.42
C LYS A 15 3.62 -9.16 -7.24
N ASP A 16 3.95 -8.64 -6.06
CA ASP A 16 3.17 -8.90 -4.85
C ASP A 16 1.85 -8.13 -4.91
N ILE A 17 1.87 -6.89 -5.42
CA ILE A 17 0.64 -6.14 -5.68
C ILE A 17 -0.19 -6.81 -6.78
N ALA A 18 0.43 -7.33 -7.83
CA ALA A 18 -0.29 -8.06 -8.85
C ALA A 18 -1.01 -9.29 -8.25
N GLU A 19 -0.33 -10.05 -7.40
CA GLU A 19 -0.92 -11.19 -6.68
C GLU A 19 -2.06 -10.76 -5.75
N MET A 20 -1.85 -9.75 -4.90
CA MET A 20 -2.87 -9.22 -3.96
C MET A 20 -4.16 -8.81 -4.66
N PHE A 21 -4.07 -8.27 -5.87
CA PHE A 21 -5.21 -7.78 -6.63
C PHE A 21 -5.63 -8.72 -7.77
N GLY A 22 -5.14 -9.97 -7.77
CA GLY A 22 -5.60 -11.02 -8.68
C GLY A 22 -5.18 -10.84 -10.15
N TYR A 23 -4.11 -10.09 -10.43
CA TYR A 23 -3.55 -9.97 -11.77
C TYR A 23 -2.73 -11.21 -12.14
N LYS A 24 -2.97 -11.72 -13.35
CA LYS A 24 -2.24 -12.89 -13.88
C LYS A 24 -0.72 -12.71 -13.92
N THR A 25 -0.25 -11.49 -14.17
CA THR A 25 1.19 -11.18 -14.21
C THR A 25 1.49 -9.78 -13.65
N PRO A 26 2.73 -9.52 -13.19
CA PRO A 26 3.15 -8.18 -12.78
C PRO A 26 3.03 -7.15 -13.91
N TYR A 27 3.24 -7.58 -15.15
CA TYR A 27 3.10 -6.75 -16.33
C TYR A 27 1.65 -6.30 -16.56
N ALA A 28 0.68 -7.22 -16.35
CA ALA A 28 -0.74 -6.90 -16.48
C ALA A 28 -1.17 -5.81 -15.48
N PHE A 29 -0.71 -5.90 -14.23
CA PHE A 29 -0.90 -4.82 -13.25
C PHE A 29 -0.24 -3.50 -13.72
N ASN A 30 1.00 -3.56 -14.18
CA ASN A 30 1.77 -2.37 -14.59
C ASN A 30 1.12 -1.60 -15.74
N LYS A 31 0.42 -2.31 -16.64
CA LYS A 31 -0.33 -1.75 -17.79
C LYS A 31 -1.81 -1.50 -17.50
N SER A 32 -2.30 -1.87 -16.32
CA SER A 32 -3.70 -1.72 -15.96
C SER A 32 -4.10 -0.24 -15.86
N SER A 33 -5.25 0.11 -16.44
CA SER A 33 -5.88 1.42 -16.24
C SER A 33 -6.34 1.65 -14.79
N ALA A 34 -6.51 0.58 -14.01
CA ALA A 34 -6.84 0.64 -12.60
C ALA A 34 -5.61 0.89 -11.70
N ARG A 35 -4.39 0.78 -12.24
CA ARG A 35 -3.15 0.90 -11.46
C ARG A 35 -3.12 2.15 -10.58
N GLY A 36 -3.41 3.32 -11.15
CA GLY A 36 -3.38 4.57 -10.39
C GLY A 36 -4.36 4.58 -9.22
N ARG A 37 -5.57 4.01 -9.39
CA ARG A 37 -6.56 3.90 -8.31
C ARG A 37 -6.13 2.90 -7.24
N ILE A 38 -5.54 1.78 -7.64
CA ILE A 38 -5.00 0.76 -6.72
C ILE A 38 -3.86 1.33 -5.89
N GLU A 39 -2.85 1.93 -6.55
CA GLU A 39 -1.71 2.54 -5.87
C GLU A 39 -2.18 3.64 -4.90
N LYS A 40 -3.13 4.48 -5.31
CA LYS A 40 -3.71 5.50 -4.44
C LYS A 40 -4.48 4.91 -3.25
N GLY A 41 -5.24 3.84 -3.47
CA GLY A 41 -5.95 3.12 -2.41
C GLY A 41 -4.98 2.56 -1.36
N LEU A 42 -3.89 1.94 -1.81
CA LEU A 42 -2.83 1.43 -0.93
C LEU A 42 -2.16 2.55 -0.11
N GLU A 43 -1.88 3.70 -0.72
CA GLU A 43 -1.35 4.87 -0.01
C GLU A 43 -2.27 5.33 1.13
N LEU A 44 -3.56 5.49 0.83
CA LEU A 44 -4.54 5.95 1.81
C LEU A 44 -4.78 4.90 2.91
N PHE A 45 -4.82 3.63 2.55
CA PHE A 45 -4.98 2.53 3.51
C PHE A 45 -3.80 2.48 4.48
N TYR A 46 -2.57 2.54 3.95
CA TYR A 46 -1.37 2.54 4.79
C TYR A 46 -1.32 3.76 5.71
N GLN A 47 -1.71 4.94 5.21
CA GLN A 47 -1.79 6.14 6.05
C GLN A 47 -2.77 5.95 7.22
N LYS A 48 -3.94 5.34 6.99
CA LYS A 48 -4.91 5.05 8.06
C LYS A 48 -4.32 4.12 9.13
N ILE A 49 -3.56 3.10 8.73
CA ILE A 49 -2.88 2.21 9.68
C ILE A 49 -1.91 3.01 10.55
N LEU A 50 -1.06 3.86 9.94
CA LEU A 50 -0.12 4.69 10.69
C LEU A 50 -0.83 5.64 11.66
N ASP A 51 -1.96 6.21 11.25
CA ASP A 51 -2.73 7.13 12.09
C ASP A 51 -3.37 6.40 13.29
N ILE A 52 -3.75 5.13 13.13
CA ILE A 52 -4.25 4.27 14.23
C ILE A 52 -3.12 3.97 15.21
N ILE A 53 -1.97 3.50 14.72
CA ILE A 53 -0.80 3.18 15.56
C ILE A 53 -0.39 4.39 16.40
N LYS A 54 -0.32 5.58 15.78
CA LYS A 54 0.02 6.82 16.49
C LYS A 54 -0.98 7.20 17.58
N LYS A 55 -2.27 6.90 17.40
CA LYS A 55 -3.29 7.16 18.42
C LYS A 55 -3.11 6.22 19.61
N GLU A 56 -2.89 4.93 19.34
CA GLU A 56 -2.64 3.93 20.38
C GLU A 56 -1.39 4.25 21.21
N GLU A 57 -0.32 4.76 20.59
CA GLU A 57 0.89 5.22 21.28
C GLU A 57 0.67 6.48 22.16
N GLN A 58 -0.32 7.31 21.83
CA GLN A 58 -0.67 8.51 22.61
C GLN A 58 -1.61 8.20 23.77
N ASP A 59 -2.49 7.21 23.60
CA ASP A 59 -3.48 6.81 24.61
C ASP A 59 -2.90 5.84 25.67
N GLY A 60 -1.81 5.12 25.36
CA GLY A 60 -1.14 4.19 26.28
C GLY A 60 -0.15 4.83 27.26
N ASN A 61 0.02 6.15 27.23
CA ASN A 61 1.01 6.89 28.03
C ASN A 61 0.37 7.82 29.09
N ASN A 62 -0.87 7.54 29.48
CA ASN A 62 -1.66 8.35 30.42
C ASN A 62 -2.14 7.53 31.62
#